data_AF-A0A2N1W478-F1
#
_entry.id   AF-A0A2N1W478-F1
#
_cell.length_a   1.000
_cell.length_b   1.000
_cell.length_c   1.000
_cell.angle_alpha   90.00
_cell.angle_beta   90.00
_cell.angle_gamma   90.00
#
_symmetry.space_group_name_H-M   'P 1'
#
loop_
_entity.id
_entity.type
_entity.pdbx_description
1 polymer ?
#
loop_
_entity_poly.entity_id
_entity_poly.type
_entity_poly.pdbx_seq_one_letter_code
_entity_poly.pdbx_strand_id
1 'polypeptide(L)'
;MIKKSIFVLITILTLWQALPADAVLTDLASESVKKHQELLVTIAEKERILNTLRMNPAKASLWNFADRNRRERTVQQRSRLINEINSLNHQSDQVKLDILSQRAGLYESLKNPSEITDSLVAAINYGDKLEFERLAAYQFLDQASISLKNGSDKAELLKTIYTRQSLVINDIDAMISRLKAKNTALKAISGAFIGEIDTQIQELGEIRRKGQISQDLIKDK
;
A
#
# COMPACT_ATOMS: atom_id res chain seq x y z
N MET A 1 13.66 -45.07 51.20
CA MET A 1 12.33 -44.97 50.58
C MET A 1 12.05 -43.52 50.21
N ILE A 2 11.44 -43.30 49.04
CA ILE A 2 10.90 -42.03 48.49
C ILE A 2 11.92 -40.93 48.12
N LYS A 3 12.57 -41.05 46.95
CA LYS A 3 13.11 -39.91 46.16
C LYS A 3 13.19 -40.25 44.66
N LYS A 4 12.09 -40.67 44.02
CA LYS A 4 12.05 -40.94 42.56
C LYS A 4 10.83 -40.39 41.82
N SER A 5 10.00 -39.54 42.43
CA SER A 5 8.73 -39.11 41.82
C SER A 5 8.62 -37.62 41.49
N ILE A 6 9.71 -36.85 41.51
CA ILE A 6 9.68 -35.42 41.12
C ILE A 6 10.34 -35.17 39.74
N PHE A 7 10.89 -36.21 39.11
CA PHE A 7 11.61 -36.04 37.84
C PHE A 7 10.76 -36.23 36.56
N VAL A 8 9.44 -36.44 36.69
CA VAL A 8 8.54 -36.64 35.55
C VAL A 8 7.60 -35.45 35.31
N LEU A 9 7.66 -34.40 36.15
CA LEU A 9 6.74 -33.26 36.04
C LEU A 9 7.37 -31.94 35.54
N ILE A 10 8.59 -31.98 35.00
CA ILE A 10 9.27 -30.80 34.41
C ILE A 10 9.44 -30.94 32.89
N THR A 11 9.11 -32.10 32.30
CA THR A 11 9.26 -32.35 30.85
C THR A 11 8.01 -32.03 30.01
N ILE A 12 7.00 -31.37 30.57
CA ILE A 12 5.78 -30.95 29.84
C ILE A 12 5.71 -29.42 29.69
N LEU A 13 6.63 -28.65 30.28
CA LEU A 13 6.52 -27.19 30.34
C LEU A 13 7.65 -26.43 29.60
N THR A 14 8.10 -26.92 28.45
CA THR A 14 8.90 -26.12 27.50
C THR A 14 8.64 -26.54 26.05
N LEU A 15 7.37 -26.71 25.68
CA LEU A 15 6.92 -26.78 24.29
C LEU A 15 6.17 -25.50 23.90
N TRP A 16 6.69 -24.35 24.32
CA TRP A 16 6.54 -23.13 23.53
C TRP A 16 7.68 -23.16 22.53
N GLN A 17 7.50 -23.90 21.44
CA GLN A 17 8.28 -23.68 20.25
C GLN A 17 8.05 -22.21 19.88
N ALA A 18 9.08 -21.37 20.06
CA ALA A 18 9.12 -20.10 19.38
C ALA A 18 8.95 -20.44 17.90
N LEU A 19 7.78 -20.10 17.34
CA LEU A 19 7.61 -20.11 15.90
C LEU A 19 8.80 -19.32 15.33
N PRO A 20 9.46 -19.81 14.26
CA PRO A 20 10.54 -19.06 13.64
C PRO A 20 10.01 -17.64 13.36
N ALA A 21 10.80 -16.62 13.72
CA ALA A 21 10.37 -15.22 13.64
C ALA A 21 9.82 -14.86 12.24
N ASP A 22 10.30 -15.55 11.20
CA ASP A 22 9.84 -15.45 9.81
C ASP A 22 8.41 -15.98 9.58
N ALA A 23 8.01 -17.07 10.25
CA ALA A 23 6.63 -17.56 10.21
C ALA A 23 5.68 -16.56 10.89
N VAL A 24 6.09 -16.01 12.03
CA VAL A 24 5.32 -14.96 12.74
C VAL A 24 5.17 -13.71 11.88
N LEU A 25 6.25 -13.27 11.21
CA LEU A 25 6.23 -12.12 10.31
C LEU A 25 5.30 -12.36 9.11
N THR A 26 5.35 -13.55 8.52
CA THR A 26 4.51 -13.93 7.37
C THR A 26 3.03 -13.98 7.74
N ASP A 27 2.71 -14.51 8.92
CA ASP A 27 1.34 -14.58 9.42
C ASP A 27 0.77 -13.17 9.70
N LEU A 28 1.55 -12.31 10.37
CA LEU A 28 1.19 -10.92 10.62
C LEU A 28 0.98 -10.13 9.31
N ALA A 29 1.85 -10.34 8.32
CA ALA A 29 1.71 -9.72 7.01
C ALA A 29 0.46 -10.21 6.29
N SER A 30 0.20 -11.51 6.32
CA SER A 30 -0.97 -12.12 5.68
C SER A 30 -2.28 -11.62 6.31
N GLU A 31 -2.33 -11.50 7.65
CA GLU A 31 -3.46 -10.92 8.37
C GLU A 31 -3.66 -9.44 8.00
N SER A 32 -2.57 -8.68 7.92
CA SER A 32 -2.61 -7.26 7.52
C SER A 32 -3.12 -7.10 6.08
N VAL A 33 -2.67 -7.94 5.15
CA VAL A 33 -3.18 -7.96 3.76
C VAL A 33 -4.67 -8.26 3.72
N LYS A 34 -5.11 -9.28 4.45
CA LYS A 34 -6.53 -9.65 4.51
C LYS A 34 -7.37 -8.49 5.06
N LYS A 35 -6.94 -7.90 6.17
CA LYS A 35 -7.60 -6.74 6.79
C LYS A 35 -7.68 -5.55 5.83
N HIS A 36 -6.61 -5.26 5.11
CA HIS A 36 -6.61 -4.17 4.12
C HIS A 36 -7.62 -4.44 2.99
N GLN A 37 -7.68 -5.67 2.47
CA GLN A 37 -8.65 -6.04 1.43
C GLN A 37 -10.10 -5.94 1.92
N GLU A 38 -10.38 -6.40 3.15
CA GLU A 38 -11.71 -6.29 3.77
C GLU A 38 -12.15 -4.83 3.96
N LEU A 39 -11.22 -3.95 4.37
CA LEU A 39 -11.47 -2.51 4.46
C LEU A 39 -11.82 -1.93 3.09
N LEU A 40 -11.06 -2.26 2.04
CA LEU A 40 -11.33 -1.78 0.68
C LEU A 40 -12.70 -2.25 0.15
N VAL A 41 -13.09 -3.50 0.41
CA VAL A 41 -14.42 -4.01 0.05
C VAL A 41 -15.51 -3.22 0.78
N THR A 42 -15.33 -2.98 2.07
CA THR A 42 -16.29 -2.23 2.90
C THR A 42 -16.42 -0.77 2.43
N ILE A 43 -15.29 -0.13 2.10
CA ILE A 43 -15.26 1.23 1.53
C ILE A 43 -16.04 1.25 0.22
N ALA A 44 -15.74 0.34 -0.71
CA ALA A 44 -16.40 0.28 -2.03
C ALA A 44 -17.91 0.07 -1.92
N GLU A 45 -18.35 -0.78 -0.98
CA GLU A 45 -19.78 -0.99 -0.71
C GLU A 45 -20.46 0.30 -0.21
N LYS A 46 -19.83 1.00 0.74
CA LYS A 46 -20.37 2.27 1.27
C LYS A 46 -20.36 3.38 0.22
N GLU A 47 -19.34 3.46 -0.63
CA GLU A 47 -19.29 4.39 -1.76
C GLU A 47 -20.39 4.12 -2.77
N ARG A 48 -20.67 2.84 -3.06
CA ARG A 48 -21.81 2.44 -3.92
C ARG A 48 -23.13 2.94 -3.33
N ILE A 49 -23.37 2.73 -2.03
CA ILE A 49 -24.57 3.23 -1.35
C ILE A 49 -24.64 4.77 -1.42
N LEU A 50 -23.53 5.45 -1.14
CA LEU A 50 -23.44 6.91 -1.22
C LEU A 50 -23.77 7.43 -2.63
N ASN A 51 -23.29 6.76 -3.68
CA ASN A 51 -23.59 7.10 -5.07
C ASN A 51 -25.07 6.89 -5.39
N THR A 52 -25.70 5.82 -4.91
CA THR A 52 -27.15 5.63 -5.04
C THR A 52 -27.94 6.75 -4.36
N LEU A 53 -27.50 7.23 -3.19
CA LEU A 53 -28.12 8.36 -2.49
C LEU A 53 -27.91 9.71 -3.19
N ARG A 54 -26.82 9.87 -3.97
CA ARG A 54 -26.55 11.07 -4.78
C ARG A 54 -27.42 11.14 -6.04
N MET A 55 -27.67 10.00 -6.68
CA MET A 55 -28.42 9.89 -7.95
C MET A 55 -29.94 9.99 -7.81
N ASN A 56 -30.45 10.36 -6.63
CA ASN A 56 -31.89 10.42 -6.36
C ASN A 56 -32.39 11.87 -6.17
N PRO A 57 -32.34 12.75 -7.20
CA PRO A 57 -32.93 14.07 -7.13
C PRO A 57 -34.43 13.95 -7.42
N ALA A 58 -35.21 13.43 -6.48
CA ALA A 58 -36.66 13.50 -6.61
C ALA A 58 -37.05 14.99 -6.77
N LYS A 59 -37.68 15.33 -7.91
CA LYS A 59 -38.36 16.60 -8.20
C LYS A 59 -39.54 16.76 -7.24
N ALA A 60 -39.24 17.00 -5.98
CA ALA A 60 -40.20 17.09 -4.91
C ALA A 60 -40.42 18.54 -4.51
N SER A 61 -41.69 18.91 -4.29
CA SER A 61 -42.09 20.26 -3.90
C SER A 61 -41.45 20.64 -2.57
N LEU A 62 -40.87 21.84 -2.48
CA LEU A 62 -40.36 22.40 -1.23
C LEU A 62 -41.47 22.66 -0.19
N TRP A 63 -42.74 22.59 -0.59
CA TRP A 63 -43.88 22.85 0.27
C TRP A 63 -44.48 21.58 0.90
N ASN A 64 -44.04 20.38 0.48
CA ASN A 64 -44.47 19.13 1.10
C ASN A 64 -43.56 18.78 2.28
N PHE A 65 -44.13 18.73 3.49
CA PHE A 65 -43.40 18.39 4.73
C PHE A 65 -42.78 17.00 4.68
N ALA A 66 -43.47 16.00 4.12
CA ALA A 66 -42.95 14.64 4.02
C ALA A 66 -41.70 14.57 3.13
N ASP A 67 -41.73 15.32 2.02
CA ASP A 67 -40.60 15.40 1.08
C ASP A 67 -39.41 16.14 1.68
N ARG A 68 -39.65 17.22 2.43
CA ARG A 68 -38.59 17.93 3.19
C ARG A 68 -37.92 17.01 4.21
N ASN A 69 -38.70 16.30 5.01
CA ASN A 69 -38.17 15.38 6.03
C ASN A 69 -37.39 14.22 5.37
N ARG A 70 -37.86 13.69 4.23
CA ARG A 70 -37.12 12.69 3.46
C ARG A 70 -35.78 13.21 2.97
N ARG A 71 -35.71 14.44 2.44
CA ARG A 71 -34.47 15.09 2.02
C ARG A 71 -33.49 15.27 3.17
N GLU A 72 -33.97 15.80 4.30
CA GLU A 72 -33.17 16.00 5.50
C GLU A 72 -32.54 14.68 5.96
N ARG A 73 -33.33 13.60 6.03
CA ARG A 73 -32.83 12.24 6.35
C ARG A 73 -31.79 11.75 5.35
N THR A 74 -32.00 11.96 4.05
CA THR A 74 -31.01 11.59 3.02
C THR A 74 -29.72 12.38 3.17
N VAL A 75 -29.78 13.69 3.46
CA VAL A 75 -28.59 14.53 3.71
C VAL A 75 -27.83 14.03 4.94
N GLN A 76 -28.53 13.76 6.05
CA GLN A 76 -27.93 13.22 7.27
C GLN A 76 -27.30 11.84 7.02
N GLN A 77 -27.99 10.95 6.29
CA GLN A 77 -27.46 9.63 5.95
C GLN A 77 -26.21 9.73 5.07
N ARG A 78 -26.20 10.63 4.08
CA ARG A 78 -25.01 10.91 3.25
C ARG A 78 -23.86 11.43 4.09
N SER A 79 -24.11 12.36 5.01
CA SER A 79 -23.07 12.91 5.89
C SER A 79 -22.46 11.83 6.79
N ARG A 80 -23.29 10.96 7.38
CA ARG A 80 -22.80 9.80 8.18
C ARG A 80 -21.95 8.85 7.34
N LEU A 81 -22.42 8.47 6.15
CA LEU A 81 -21.68 7.60 5.25
C LEU A 81 -20.32 8.20 4.83
N ILE A 82 -20.27 9.51 4.56
CA ILE A 82 -19.01 10.20 4.23
C ILE A 82 -18.04 10.11 5.41
N ASN A 83 -18.50 10.35 6.64
CA ASN A 83 -17.65 10.26 7.82
C ASN A 83 -17.15 8.82 8.07
N GLU A 84 -18.01 7.82 7.86
CA GLU A 84 -17.64 6.40 7.96
C GLU A 84 -16.60 6.02 6.89
N ILE A 85 -16.81 6.41 5.63
CA ILE A 85 -15.85 6.18 4.54
C ILE A 85 -14.50 6.84 4.85
N ASN A 86 -14.50 8.08 5.33
CA ASN A 86 -13.27 8.77 5.72
C ASN A 86 -12.53 8.06 6.85
N SER A 87 -13.25 7.57 7.87
CA SER A 87 -12.66 6.79 8.95
C SER A 87 -12.06 5.47 8.45
N LEU A 88 -12.78 4.77 7.56
CA LEU A 88 -12.31 3.52 6.97
C LEU A 88 -11.10 3.74 6.05
N ASN A 89 -11.08 4.81 5.27
CA ASN A 89 -9.93 5.21 4.47
C ASN A 89 -8.70 5.44 5.36
N HIS A 90 -8.86 6.15 6.48
CA HIS A 90 -7.76 6.37 7.41
C HIS A 90 -7.23 5.06 8.02
N GLN A 91 -8.12 4.13 8.39
CA GLN A 91 -7.73 2.80 8.85
C GLN A 91 -7.03 2.00 7.74
N SER A 92 -7.53 2.09 6.51
CA SER A 92 -6.92 1.44 5.34
C SER A 92 -5.50 1.96 5.11
N ASP A 93 -5.30 3.27 5.20
CA ASP A 93 -3.97 3.89 5.06
C ASP A 93 -3.00 3.43 6.16
N GLN A 94 -3.47 3.28 7.40
CA GLN A 94 -2.65 2.76 8.50
C GLN A 94 -2.22 1.30 8.23
N VAL A 95 -3.16 0.43 7.86
CA VAL A 95 -2.82 -0.97 7.54
C VAL A 95 -1.91 -1.05 6.32
N LYS A 96 -2.10 -0.18 5.32
CA LYS A 96 -1.19 -0.08 4.17
C LYS A 96 0.24 0.25 4.60
N LEU A 97 0.43 1.19 5.53
CA LEU A 97 1.75 1.53 6.06
C LEU A 97 2.36 0.35 6.84
N ASP A 98 1.56 -0.36 7.63
CA ASP A 98 2.03 -1.55 8.36
C ASP A 98 2.55 -2.63 7.39
N ILE A 99 1.81 -2.93 6.32
CA ILE A 99 2.24 -3.86 5.27
C ILE A 99 3.56 -3.42 4.64
N LEU A 100 3.67 -2.12 4.27
CA LEU A 100 4.88 -1.58 3.66
C LEU A 100 6.09 -1.63 4.60
N SER A 101 5.88 -1.46 5.91
CA SER A 101 6.96 -1.51 6.92
C SER A 101 7.52 -2.93 7.10
N GLN A 102 6.67 -3.96 7.01
CA GLN A 102 7.05 -5.37 7.16
C GLN A 102 7.76 -5.92 5.92
N ARG A 103 7.56 -5.28 4.76
CA ARG A 103 8.07 -5.73 3.46
C ARG A 103 9.57 -6.02 3.46
N ALA A 104 10.38 -5.18 4.09
CA ALA A 104 11.83 -5.42 4.15
C ALA A 104 12.18 -6.74 4.84
N GLY A 105 11.49 -7.08 5.93
CA GLY A 105 11.66 -8.34 6.64
C GLY A 105 11.22 -9.54 5.79
N LEU A 106 10.08 -9.43 5.09
CA LEU A 106 9.60 -10.51 4.23
C LEU A 106 10.58 -10.83 3.09
N TYR A 107 11.28 -9.81 2.58
CA TYR A 107 12.34 -9.99 1.57
C TYR A 107 13.58 -10.71 2.10
N GLU A 108 13.88 -10.61 3.40
CA GLU A 108 14.97 -11.39 4.00
C GLU A 108 14.62 -12.88 4.00
N SER A 109 13.37 -13.24 4.30
CA SER A 109 12.88 -14.62 4.26
C SER A 109 12.93 -15.23 2.84
N LEU A 110 12.89 -14.42 1.77
CA LEU A 110 13.09 -14.91 0.39
C LEU A 110 14.52 -15.39 0.09
N LYS A 111 15.50 -15.11 0.95
CA LYS A 111 16.88 -15.59 0.76
C LYS A 111 17.03 -17.08 1.09
N ASN A 112 16.09 -17.65 1.84
CA ASN A 112 16.10 -19.05 2.27
C ASN A 112 15.06 -19.85 1.46
N PRO A 113 15.47 -20.69 0.48
CA PRO A 113 14.52 -21.40 -0.37
C PRO A 113 13.54 -22.31 0.38
N SER A 114 13.93 -22.84 1.55
CA SER A 114 13.10 -23.69 2.40
C SER A 114 11.95 -22.96 3.11
N GLU A 115 12.01 -21.63 3.19
CA GLU A 115 11.03 -20.79 3.88
C GLU A 115 10.05 -20.12 2.90
N ILE A 116 10.22 -20.37 1.60
CA ILE A 116 9.37 -19.79 0.56
C ILE A 116 8.04 -20.57 0.53
N THR A 117 7.01 -19.92 1.06
CA THR A 117 5.62 -20.38 1.04
C THR A 117 4.77 -19.53 0.12
N ASP A 118 3.62 -20.06 -0.32
CA ASP A 118 2.65 -19.29 -1.11
C ASP A 118 2.12 -18.06 -0.36
N SER A 119 1.96 -18.16 0.97
CA SER A 119 1.53 -17.03 1.82
C SER A 119 2.56 -15.92 1.87
N LEU A 120 3.85 -16.26 2.00
CA LEU A 120 4.95 -15.30 1.95
C LEU A 120 4.98 -14.58 0.59
N VAL A 121 4.93 -15.36 -0.51
CA VAL A 121 4.93 -14.80 -1.87
C VAL A 121 3.72 -13.90 -2.09
N ALA A 122 2.53 -14.30 -1.63
CA ALA A 122 1.32 -13.49 -1.74
C ALA A 122 1.42 -12.18 -0.95
N ALA A 123 1.93 -12.22 0.28
CA ALA A 123 2.13 -11.03 1.11
C ALA A 123 3.13 -10.05 0.47
N ILE A 124 4.24 -10.56 -0.04
CA ILE A 124 5.25 -9.75 -0.75
C ILE A 124 4.67 -9.17 -2.04
N ASN A 125 3.98 -9.97 -2.85
CA ASN A 125 3.34 -9.50 -4.09
C ASN A 125 2.37 -8.35 -3.81
N TYR A 126 1.57 -8.47 -2.75
CA TYR A 126 0.63 -7.43 -2.35
C TYR A 126 1.36 -6.16 -1.88
N GLY A 127 2.39 -6.29 -1.05
CA GLY A 127 3.21 -5.16 -0.61
C GLY A 127 3.95 -4.48 -1.78
N ASP A 128 4.45 -5.25 -2.74
CA ASP A 128 5.06 -4.72 -3.95
C ASP A 128 4.04 -3.96 -4.80
N LYS A 129 2.84 -4.50 -4.99
CA LYS A 129 1.75 -3.80 -5.70
C LYS A 129 1.43 -2.45 -5.05
N LEU A 130 1.29 -2.42 -3.72
CA LEU A 130 0.99 -1.19 -2.99
C LEU A 130 2.09 -0.13 -3.13
N GLU A 131 3.36 -0.56 -3.11
CA GLU A 131 4.49 0.35 -3.33
C GLU A 131 4.56 0.82 -4.79
N PHE A 132 4.31 -0.07 -5.74
CA PHE A 132 4.27 0.26 -7.15
C PHE A 132 3.23 1.35 -7.41
N GLU A 133 2.01 1.16 -6.91
CA GLU A 133 0.93 2.16 -7.03
C GLU A 133 1.31 3.49 -6.38
N ARG A 134 1.99 3.48 -5.22
CA ARG A 134 2.49 4.70 -4.57
C ARG A 134 3.47 5.46 -5.45
N LEU A 135 4.43 4.76 -6.05
CA LEU A 135 5.47 5.37 -6.89
C LEU A 135 4.92 5.82 -8.25
N ALA A 136 4.02 5.03 -8.84
CA ALA A 136 3.37 5.34 -10.11
C ALA A 136 2.43 6.55 -10.02
N ALA A 137 1.85 6.80 -8.85
CA ALA A 137 1.02 7.99 -8.61
C ALA A 137 1.83 9.30 -8.54
N TYR A 138 3.16 9.24 -8.41
CA TYR A 138 3.98 10.45 -8.32
C TYR A 138 4.06 11.19 -9.65
N GLN A 139 3.69 12.47 -9.64
CA GLN A 139 3.73 13.34 -10.81
C GLN A 139 5.04 14.14 -10.85
N PHE A 140 5.80 13.95 -11.93
CA PHE A 140 6.99 14.75 -12.22
C PHE A 140 6.62 16.04 -12.96
N LEU A 141 7.50 17.05 -12.90
CA LEU A 141 7.25 18.31 -13.61
C LEU A 141 7.49 18.11 -15.11
N ASP A 142 6.69 18.82 -15.90
CA ASP A 142 6.92 19.01 -17.32
C ASP A 142 7.45 20.43 -17.62
N GLN A 143 7.82 20.64 -18.89
CA GLN A 143 8.39 21.90 -19.36
C GLN A 143 7.43 23.10 -19.18
N ALA A 144 6.12 22.87 -19.31
CA ALA A 144 5.11 23.90 -19.13
C ALA A 144 5.02 24.36 -17.66
N SER A 145 5.11 23.42 -16.72
CA SER A 145 5.01 23.66 -15.28
C SER A 145 6.15 24.51 -14.72
N ILE A 146 7.34 24.44 -15.33
CA ILE A 146 8.54 25.20 -14.91
C ILE A 146 8.49 26.65 -15.43
N SER A 147 7.83 26.87 -16.56
CA SER A 147 7.77 28.16 -17.25
C SER A 147 6.78 29.15 -16.63
N LEU A 148 5.82 28.67 -15.83
CA LEU A 148 4.74 29.48 -15.23
C LEU A 148 5.10 30.19 -13.92
N LYS A 149 6.32 30.02 -13.40
CA LYS A 149 6.74 30.63 -12.13
C LYS A 149 7.79 31.70 -12.40
N ASN A 150 7.57 32.94 -11.94
CA ASN A 150 8.56 34.03 -11.98
C ASN A 150 8.75 34.58 -10.55
N GLY A 151 9.98 34.88 -10.15
CA GLY A 151 10.30 35.47 -8.83
C GLY A 151 11.43 34.74 -8.08
N SER A 152 11.92 35.35 -6.99
CA SER A 152 12.93 34.78 -6.07
C SER A 152 12.49 33.45 -5.46
N ASP A 153 11.19 33.33 -5.15
CA ASP A 153 10.59 32.16 -4.51
C ASP A 153 10.55 30.94 -5.46
N LYS A 154 10.77 31.16 -6.76
CA LYS A 154 10.87 30.09 -7.76
C LYS A 154 12.06 29.18 -7.49
N ALA A 155 13.23 29.74 -7.19
CA ALA A 155 14.46 28.96 -7.04
C ALA A 155 14.38 28.01 -5.84
N GLU A 156 13.86 28.49 -4.70
CA GLU A 156 13.69 27.67 -3.49
C GLU A 156 12.64 26.57 -3.69
N LEU A 157 11.53 26.89 -4.36
CA LEU A 157 10.50 25.92 -4.70
C LEU A 157 11.00 24.85 -5.68
N LEU A 158 11.75 25.23 -6.72
CA LEU A 158 12.35 24.28 -7.66
C LEU A 158 13.38 23.38 -6.96
N LYS A 159 14.19 23.92 -6.04
CA LYS A 159 15.10 23.13 -5.21
C LYS A 159 14.35 22.11 -4.35
N THR A 160 13.25 22.53 -3.72
CA THR A 160 12.40 21.63 -2.91
C THR A 160 11.80 20.52 -3.75
N ILE A 161 11.29 20.84 -4.95
CA ILE A 161 10.74 19.85 -5.88
C ILE A 161 11.84 18.89 -6.34
N TYR A 162 13.02 19.41 -6.70
CA TYR A 162 14.17 18.60 -7.10
C TYR A 162 14.57 17.59 -6.01
N THR A 163 14.66 18.04 -4.75
CA THR A 163 14.96 17.15 -3.62
C THR A 163 13.90 16.07 -3.46
N ARG A 164 12.61 16.42 -3.56
CA ARG A 164 11.53 15.43 -3.48
C ARG A 164 11.56 14.43 -4.63
N GLN A 165 11.78 14.89 -5.86
CA GLN A 165 11.94 14.02 -7.03
C GLN A 165 13.13 13.08 -6.89
N SER A 166 14.24 13.56 -6.31
CA SER A 166 15.43 12.73 -6.06
C SER A 166 15.13 11.59 -5.11
N LEU A 167 14.39 11.86 -4.03
CA LEU A 167 13.96 10.81 -3.10
C LEU A 167 13.07 9.77 -3.79
N VAL A 168 12.13 10.20 -4.62
CA VAL A 168 11.25 9.29 -5.37
C VAL A 168 12.03 8.44 -6.38
N ILE A 169 13.00 9.02 -7.09
CA ILE A 169 13.87 8.26 -8.00
C ILE A 169 14.69 7.22 -7.23
N ASN A 170 15.22 7.58 -6.06
CA ASN A 170 15.95 6.63 -5.21
C ASN A 170 15.03 5.49 -4.73
N ASP A 171 13.79 5.78 -4.34
CA ASP A 171 12.81 4.76 -3.97
C ASP A 171 12.48 3.83 -5.14
N ILE A 172 12.35 4.38 -6.35
CA ILE A 172 12.14 3.60 -7.59
C ILE A 172 13.33 2.66 -7.83
N ASP A 173 14.57 3.16 -7.72
CA ASP A 173 15.79 2.37 -7.91
C ASP A 173 15.92 1.24 -6.88
N ALA A 174 15.55 1.53 -5.62
CA ALA A 174 15.49 0.52 -4.57
C ALA A 174 14.42 -0.55 -4.87
N MET A 175 13.24 -0.14 -5.36
CA MET A 175 12.17 -1.06 -5.71
C MET A 175 12.54 -1.95 -6.91
N ILE A 176 13.11 -1.39 -7.97
CA ILE A 176 13.60 -2.16 -9.12
C ILE A 176 14.63 -3.21 -8.67
N SER A 177 15.56 -2.81 -7.80
CA SER A 177 16.57 -3.72 -7.25
C SER A 177 15.95 -4.88 -6.47
N ARG A 178 14.94 -4.59 -5.64
CA ARG A 178 14.19 -5.61 -4.89
C ARG A 178 13.41 -6.55 -5.80
N LEU A 179 12.69 -6.02 -6.79
CA LEU A 179 11.94 -6.83 -7.76
C LEU A 179 12.86 -7.77 -8.55
N LYS A 180 14.04 -7.29 -8.95
CA LYS A 180 15.07 -8.14 -9.59
C LYS A 180 15.56 -9.25 -8.67
N ALA A 181 15.85 -8.93 -7.40
CA ALA A 181 16.28 -9.93 -6.41
C ALA A 181 15.21 -11.01 -6.19
N LYS A 182 13.94 -10.59 -6.04
CA LYS A 182 12.79 -11.49 -5.94
C LYS A 182 12.64 -12.36 -7.20
N ASN A 183 12.76 -11.78 -8.39
CA ASN A 183 12.69 -12.54 -9.65
C ASN A 183 13.78 -13.63 -9.68
N THR A 184 15.01 -13.33 -9.25
CA THR A 184 16.09 -14.31 -9.15
C THR A 184 15.77 -15.42 -8.13
N ALA A 185 15.29 -15.06 -6.94
CA ALA A 185 14.94 -16.03 -5.90
C ALA A 185 13.80 -16.96 -6.34
N LEU A 186 12.76 -16.41 -6.98
CA LEU A 186 11.61 -17.19 -7.42
C LEU A 186 11.88 -17.98 -8.71
N LYS A 187 12.74 -17.49 -9.62
CA LYS A 187 13.17 -18.23 -10.83
C LYS A 187 13.78 -19.59 -10.51
N ALA A 188 14.45 -19.71 -9.36
CA ALA A 188 15.03 -20.97 -8.90
C ALA A 188 13.96 -22.01 -8.47
N ILE A 189 12.71 -21.58 -8.26
CA ILE A 189 11.64 -22.38 -7.66
C ILE A 189 10.47 -22.57 -8.63
N SER A 190 10.11 -21.54 -9.41
CA SER A 190 8.94 -21.53 -10.29
C SER A 190 9.13 -20.57 -11.47
N GLY A 191 8.96 -21.09 -12.70
CA GLY A 191 9.08 -20.29 -13.93
C GLY A 191 7.89 -19.39 -14.25
N ALA A 192 6.77 -19.52 -13.53
CA ALA A 192 5.49 -18.88 -13.88
C ALA A 192 5.35 -17.42 -13.40
N PHE A 193 6.12 -16.98 -12.39
CA PHE A 193 5.98 -15.66 -11.75
C PHE A 193 6.76 -14.52 -12.43
N ILE A 194 7.46 -14.81 -13.52
CA ILE A 194 8.48 -13.91 -14.09
C ILE A 194 7.86 -12.72 -14.83
N GLY A 195 6.74 -12.92 -15.52
CA GLY A 195 6.16 -11.93 -16.43
C GLY A 195 5.68 -10.65 -15.74
N GLU A 196 4.90 -10.77 -14.67
CA GLU A 196 4.34 -9.60 -13.97
C GLU A 196 5.42 -8.75 -13.30
N ILE A 197 6.45 -9.38 -12.72
CA ILE A 197 7.58 -8.68 -12.10
C ILE A 197 8.37 -7.90 -13.15
N ASP A 198 8.61 -8.50 -14.32
CA ASP A 198 9.34 -7.84 -15.40
C ASP A 198 8.56 -6.64 -15.97
N THR A 199 7.24 -6.74 -16.09
CA THR A 199 6.37 -5.60 -16.45
C THR A 199 6.47 -4.46 -15.43
N GLN A 200 6.38 -4.76 -14.14
CA GLN A 200 6.53 -3.74 -13.09
C GLN A 200 7.90 -3.05 -13.13
N ILE A 201 8.98 -3.80 -13.39
CA ILE A 201 10.33 -3.24 -13.55
C ILE A 201 10.40 -2.29 -14.75
N GLN A 202 9.79 -2.66 -15.88
CA GLN A 202 9.75 -1.81 -17.08
C GLN A 202 8.99 -0.51 -16.82
N GLU A 203 7.80 -0.59 -16.23
CA GLU A 203 6.96 0.57 -15.91
C GLU A 203 7.67 1.52 -14.91
N LEU A 204 8.30 0.97 -13.88
CA LEU A 204 9.15 1.74 -12.96
C LEU A 204 10.34 2.40 -13.66
N GLY A 205 10.95 1.72 -14.63
CA GLY A 205 12.00 2.28 -15.47
C GLY A 205 11.54 3.49 -16.29
N GLU A 206 10.31 3.45 -16.81
CA GLU A 206 9.73 4.61 -17.50
C GLU A 206 9.45 5.77 -16.57
N ILE A 207 8.89 5.50 -15.38
CA ILE A 207 8.62 6.49 -14.34
C ILE A 207 9.94 7.16 -13.92
N ARG A 208 10.97 6.36 -13.67
CA ARG A 208 12.33 6.84 -13.38
C ARG A 208 12.85 7.78 -14.46
N ARG A 209 12.73 7.40 -15.73
CA ARG A 209 13.16 8.22 -16.87
C ARG A 209 12.42 9.56 -16.91
N LYS A 210 11.10 9.56 -16.69
CA LYS A 210 10.30 10.80 -16.60
C LYS A 210 10.82 11.69 -15.46
N GLY A 211 11.17 11.10 -14.32
CA GLY A 211 11.77 11.82 -13.21
C GLY A 211 13.12 12.45 -13.53
N GLN A 212 14.00 11.73 -14.22
CA GLN A 212 15.28 12.27 -14.66
C GLN A 212 15.11 13.46 -15.61
N ILE A 213 14.23 13.33 -16.61
CA ILE A 213 13.91 14.43 -17.53
C ILE A 213 13.44 15.65 -16.73
N SER A 214 12.50 15.46 -15.79
CA SER A 214 12.02 16.55 -14.94
C SER A 214 13.13 17.20 -14.11
N GLN A 215 14.11 16.43 -13.62
CA GLN A 215 15.23 16.96 -12.84
C GLN A 215 16.19 17.78 -13.71
N ASP A 216 16.46 17.31 -14.92
CA ASP A 216 17.33 18.01 -15.86
C ASP A 216 16.71 19.36 -16.26
N LEU A 217 15.39 19.39 -16.49
CA LEU A 217 14.66 20.65 -16.74
C LEU A 217 14.76 21.66 -15.59
N ILE A 218 14.89 21.21 -14.35
CA ILE A 218 15.08 22.09 -13.18
C ILE A 218 16.51 22.63 -13.13
N LYS A 219 17.51 21.79 -13.44
CA LYS A 219 18.94 22.19 -13.43
C LYS A 219 19.26 23.23 -14.50
N ASP A 220 18.55 23.21 -15.63
CA ASP A 220 18.74 24.14 -16.75
C ASP A 220 18.09 25.53 -16.52
N LYS A 221 17.65 25.85 -15.29
CA LYS A 221 16.97 27.10 -14.91
C LYS A 221 17.64 27.81 -13.74
#